data_AF-A4BTD3-F1
#
_entry.id   AF-A4BTD3-F1
#
_cell.length_a   1.000
_cell.length_b   1.000
_cell.length_c   1.000
_cell.angle_alpha   90.00
_cell.angle_beta   90.00
_cell.angle_gamma   90.00
#
_symmetry.space_group_name_H-M   'P 1'
#
loop_
_entity.id
_entity.type
_entity.pdbx_description
1 polymer ?
#
loop_
_entity_poly.entity_id
_entity_poly.type
_entity_poly.pdbx_seq_one_letter_code
_entity_poly.pdbx_strand_id
1 'polypeptide(L)'
;MTDEAAVERLFATVADEFGAVDGVVNNAGVNRDMLLVKAEDGKVVGKMPLESWKAVIKVDLRGVFLCACEVAVKMIEGGRGV
;
A
#
# COMPACT_ATOMS: atom_id res chain seq x y z
N MET A 1 -4.23 -4.13 -4.10
CA MET A 1 -3.70 -3.00 -3.29
C MET A 1 -2.76 -2.10 -4.09
N THR A 2 -1.79 -2.58 -4.87
CA THR A 2 -0.84 -1.69 -5.57
C THR A 2 -1.26 -1.26 -6.98
N ASP A 3 -2.43 -1.71 -7.42
CA ASP A 3 -3.04 -1.39 -8.71
C ASP A 3 -4.30 -0.58 -8.44
N GLU A 4 -4.35 0.63 -8.96
CA GLU A 4 -5.37 1.65 -8.65
C GLU A 4 -6.76 1.21 -9.10
N ALA A 5 -6.89 0.80 -10.36
CA ALA A 5 -8.16 0.33 -10.90
C ALA A 5 -8.69 -0.90 -10.16
N ALA A 6 -7.82 -1.81 -9.70
CA ALA A 6 -8.24 -2.94 -8.87
C ALA A 6 -8.71 -2.51 -7.47
N VAL A 7 -8.12 -1.47 -6.89
CA VAL A 7 -8.54 -0.92 -5.59
C VAL A 7 -9.91 -0.24 -5.72
N GLU A 8 -10.09 0.63 -6.71
CA GLU A 8 -11.39 1.27 -7.00
C GLU A 8 -12.51 0.23 -7.16
N ARG A 9 -12.26 -0.80 -7.98
CA ARG A 9 -13.23 -1.89 -8.19
C ARG A 9 -13.54 -2.63 -6.90
N LEU A 10 -12.54 -2.92 -6.07
CA LEU A 10 -12.76 -3.61 -4.80
C LEU A 10 -13.70 -2.80 -3.89
N PHE A 11 -13.45 -1.50 -3.70
CA PHE A 11 -14.28 -0.66 -2.83
C PHE A 11 -15.68 -0.45 -3.40
N ALA A 12 -15.82 -0.34 -4.73
CA ALA A 12 -17.13 -0.32 -5.38
C ALA A 12 -17.91 -1.61 -5.12
N THR A 13 -17.30 -2.78 -5.34
CA THR A 13 -17.95 -4.07 -5.10
C THR A 13 -18.37 -4.26 -3.64
N VAL A 14 -17.53 -3.88 -2.67
CA VAL A 14 -17.90 -3.98 -1.25
C VAL A 14 -19.07 -3.05 -0.92
N ALA A 15 -19.07 -1.81 -1.43
CA ALA A 15 -20.18 -0.89 -1.23
C ALA A 15 -21.48 -1.42 -1.87
N ASP A 16 -21.41 -2.03 -3.05
CA ASP A 16 -22.57 -2.60 -3.75
C ASP A 16 -23.13 -3.84 -3.03
N GLU A 17 -22.27 -4.72 -2.51
CA GLU A 17 -22.69 -5.97 -1.86
C GLU A 17 -23.17 -5.77 -0.41
N PHE A 18 -22.54 -4.86 0.33
CA PHE A 18 -22.80 -4.66 1.77
C PHE A 18 -23.51 -3.33 2.08
N GLY A 19 -23.71 -2.48 1.08
CA GLY A 19 -24.40 -1.19 1.18
C GLY A 19 -23.55 -0.02 1.67
N ALA A 20 -22.40 -0.27 2.30
CA ALA A 20 -21.48 0.76 2.75
C ALA A 20 -20.07 0.20 2.99
N VAL A 21 -19.09 1.10 3.09
CA VAL A 21 -17.74 0.80 3.59
C VAL A 21 -17.47 1.72 4.78
N ASP A 22 -17.32 1.15 5.98
CA ASP A 22 -17.15 1.92 7.22
C ASP A 22 -15.69 2.09 7.65
N GLY A 23 -14.76 1.37 7.00
CA GLY A 23 -13.34 1.46 7.31
C GLY A 23 -12.47 0.50 6.51
N VAL A 24 -11.16 0.62 6.68
CA VAL A 24 -10.15 -0.22 6.03
C VAL A 24 -9.07 -0.62 7.02
N VAL A 25 -8.58 -1.85 6.90
CA VAL A 25 -7.38 -2.31 7.61
C VAL A 25 -6.25 -2.51 6.61
N ASN A 26 -5.33 -1.56 6.56
CA ASN A 26 -4.16 -1.57 5.70
C ASN A 26 -3.05 -2.47 6.30
N ASN A 27 -3.14 -3.79 6.06
CA ASN A 27 -2.24 -4.79 6.67
C ASN A 27 -1.29 -5.49 5.66
N ALA A 28 -1.31 -5.11 4.39
CA ALA A 28 -0.37 -5.69 3.41
C ALA A 28 1.02 -5.05 3.55
N GLY A 29 2.07 -5.87 3.59
CA GLY A 29 3.46 -5.39 3.65
C GLY A 29 4.47 -6.41 3.12
N VAL A 30 5.61 -5.94 2.61
CA VAL A 30 6.73 -6.79 2.15
C VAL A 30 8.08 -6.28 2.64
N ASN A 31 8.94 -7.21 3.05
CA ASN A 31 10.31 -6.88 3.42
C ASN A 31 11.30 -7.20 2.28
N ARG A 32 12.25 -6.28 2.07
CA ARG A 32 13.46 -6.48 1.26
C ARG A 32 14.67 -6.21 2.12
N ASP A 33 14.99 -7.20 2.95
CA ASP A 33 16.02 -7.08 3.98
C ASP A 33 17.41 -6.93 3.35
N MET A 34 17.91 -5.70 3.37
CA MET A 34 19.23 -5.35 2.88
C MET A 34 19.68 -4.03 3.51
N LEU A 35 20.97 -3.88 3.73
CA LEU A 35 21.55 -2.57 4.06
C LEU A 35 21.48 -1.64 2.85
N LEU A 36 21.19 -0.36 3.08
CA LEU A 36 21.25 0.66 2.02
C LEU A 36 22.63 0.69 1.35
N VAL A 37 23.69 0.62 2.16
CA VAL A 37 25.08 0.42 1.75
C VAL A 37 25.68 -0.65 2.64
N LYS A 38 26.28 -1.67 2.04
CA LYS A 38 27.03 -2.72 2.73
C LYS A 38 28.52 -2.43 2.58
N ALA A 39 29.24 -2.37 3.68
CA ALA A 39 30.69 -2.19 3.71
C ALA A 39 31.37 -3.25 4.58
N GLU A 40 32.53 -3.73 4.13
CA GLU A 40 33.39 -4.70 4.80
C GLU A 40 34.84 -4.18 4.71
N ASP A 41 35.56 -4.13 5.82
CA ASP A 41 36.95 -3.61 5.92
C ASP A 41 37.17 -2.24 5.26
N GLY A 42 36.21 -1.33 5.45
CA GLY A 42 36.26 0.03 4.89
C GLY A 42 35.97 0.11 3.38
N LYS A 43 35.59 -1.00 2.73
CA LYS A 43 35.24 -1.07 1.31
C LYS A 43 33.76 -1.31 1.12
N VAL A 44 33.15 -0.60 0.17
CA VAL A 44 31.75 -0.84 -0.22
C VAL A 44 31.68 -2.14 -1.01
N VAL A 45 30.92 -3.11 -0.51
CA VAL A 45 30.73 -4.44 -1.12
C VAL A 45 29.31 -4.64 -1.65
N GLY A 46 28.39 -3.71 -1.38
CA GLY A 46 27.03 -3.76 -1.90
C GLY A 46 26.24 -2.50 -1.63
N LYS A 47 25.16 -2.34 -2.39
CA LYS A 47 24.14 -1.29 -2.19
C LYS A 47 22.77 -1.88 -2.48
N MET A 48 21.75 -1.35 -1.82
CA MET A 48 20.38 -1.71 -2.12
C MET A 48 20.04 -1.40 -3.58
N PRO A 49 19.61 -2.38 -4.38
CA PRO A 49 19.08 -2.12 -5.71
C PRO A 49 17.83 -1.26 -5.59
N LEU A 50 17.72 -0.25 -6.47
CA LEU A 50 16.54 0.63 -6.49
C LEU A 50 15.23 -0.15 -6.63
N GLU A 51 15.22 -1.25 -7.38
CA GLU A 51 14.03 -2.10 -7.54
C GLU A 51 13.61 -2.81 -6.25
N SER A 52 14.55 -3.11 -5.35
CA SER A 52 14.21 -3.65 -4.02
C SER A 52 13.51 -2.60 -3.17
N TRP A 53 14.04 -1.37 -3.16
CA TRP A 53 13.40 -0.23 -2.51
C TRP A 53 12.01 0.06 -3.09
N LYS A 54 11.90 0.14 -4.43
CA LYS A 54 10.62 0.37 -5.12
C LYS A 54 9.59 -0.72 -4.81
N ALA A 55 9.99 -1.97 -4.64
CA ALA A 55 9.07 -3.04 -4.30
C ALA A 55 8.42 -2.82 -2.92
N VAL A 56 9.21 -2.44 -1.92
CA VAL A 56 8.70 -2.10 -0.57
C VAL A 56 7.78 -0.89 -0.67
N ILE A 57 8.22 0.21 -1.28
CA ILE A 57 7.40 1.43 -1.44
C ILE A 57 6.09 1.16 -2.20
N LYS A 58 6.13 0.30 -3.22
CA LYS A 58 4.95 -0.04 -4.01
C LYS A 58 3.87 -0.73 -3.16
N VAL A 59 4.25 -1.61 -2.25
CA VAL A 59 3.28 -2.34 -1.41
C VAL A 59 2.93 -1.52 -0.17
N ASP A 60 3.93 -1.14 0.59
CA ASP A 60 3.79 -0.68 1.98
C ASP A 60 3.38 0.79 2.07
N LEU A 61 3.63 1.58 1.01
CA LEU A 61 3.25 2.99 0.97
C LEU A 61 2.19 3.27 -0.10
N ARG A 62 2.46 2.92 -1.37
CA ARG A 62 1.50 3.17 -2.45
C ARG A 62 0.21 2.37 -2.25
N GLY A 63 0.30 1.12 -1.79
CA GLY A 63 -0.90 0.32 -1.51
C GLY A 63 -1.79 0.93 -0.44
N VAL A 64 -1.18 1.41 0.65
CA VAL A 64 -1.88 2.08 1.76
C VAL A 64 -2.53 3.39 1.29
N PHE A 65 -1.80 4.20 0.53
CA PHE A 65 -2.32 5.45 -0.03
C PHE A 65 -3.58 5.22 -0.87
N LEU A 66 -3.53 4.30 -1.84
CA LEU A 66 -4.66 4.01 -2.72
C LEU A 66 -5.90 3.57 -1.95
N CYS A 67 -5.73 2.68 -0.97
CA CYS A 67 -6.85 2.17 -0.18
C CYS A 67 -7.41 3.21 0.79
N ALA A 68 -6.57 4.10 1.34
CA ALA A 68 -7.02 5.21 2.16
C ALA A 68 -7.84 6.23 1.36
N CYS A 69 -7.44 6.52 0.12
CA CYS A 69 -8.22 7.38 -0.77
C CYS A 69 -9.60 6.78 -1.07
N GLU A 70 -9.65 5.54 -1.53
CA GLU A 70 -10.92 4.93 -1.96
C GLU A 70 -11.89 4.67 -0.79
N VAL A 71 -11.37 4.24 0.38
CA VAL A 71 -12.25 4.11 1.55
C VAL A 71 -12.82 5.47 1.96
N ALA A 72 -12.02 6.55 1.92
CA ALA A 72 -12.47 7.87 2.30
C ALA A 72 -13.57 8.38 1.35
N VAL A 73 -13.43 8.16 0.04
CA VAL A 73 -14.49 8.46 -0.94
C VAL A 73 -15.77 7.73 -0.56
N LYS A 74 -15.72 6.41 -0.32
CA LYS A 74 -16.92 5.63 0.03
C LYS A 74 -17.53 5.99 1.38
N MET A 75 -16.72 6.33 2.36
CA MET A 75 -17.19 6.81 3.67
C MET A 75 -17.92 8.16 3.54
N ILE A 76 -17.36 9.10 2.76
CA ILE A 76 -17.98 10.41 2.50
C ILE A 76 -19.29 10.24 1.72
N GLU A 77 -19.29 9.47 0.63
CA GLU A 77 -20.49 9.21 -0.19
C GLU A 77 -21.58 8.49 0.61
N GLY A 78 -21.19 7.55 1.49
CA GLY A 78 -22.10 6.78 2.33
C GLY A 78 -22.59 7.52 3.58
N GLY A 79 -21.98 8.64 3.94
CA GLY A 79 -22.26 9.37 5.18
C GLY A 79 -21.93 8.58 6.45
N ARG A 80 -20.96 7.66 6.38
CA ARG A 80 -20.59 6.72 7.45
C ARG A 80 -19.08 6.54 7.50
N GLY A 81 -18.54 6.34 8.69
CA GLY A 81 -17.11 6.15 8.89
C GLY A 81 -16.58 6.66 10.23
N VAL A 82 -15.40 6.20 10.64
CA VAL A 82 -14.70 6.58 11.89
C VAL A 82 -13.41 7.34 11.59
#